data_AF-A0A1F9MSK9-F1
#
_entry.id   AF-A0A1F9MSK9-F1
#
_cell.length_a   1.000
_cell.length_b   1.000
_cell.length_c   1.000
_cell.angle_alpha   90.00
_cell.angle_beta   90.00
_cell.angle_gamma   90.00
#
_symmetry.space_group_name_H-M   'P 1'
#
loop_
_entity.id
_entity.type
_entity.pdbx_description
1 polymer ?
#
loop_
_entity_poly.entity_id
_entity_poly.type
_entity_poly.pdbx_seq_one_letter_code
_entity_poly.pdbx_strand_id
1 'polypeptide(L)'
;MKKTLIVALGTILSVLMMGASASATSFGFKAITSNSGQQVAVASQLRMDVTKTLSGQASFLFTNDVGFTSSIQHIYFDDLDPALLAFQTASITNASGVFFIADVVKRNENPANFPGGELYNFNTSYGFNAAKTENPKANQIENGINYTGEKLEIIFTLNSSAPKAFDDLITALNNGDLRVGLHIQRIIDPNINNSDFSDSFLDTPDTPGTPIPEPATLLLFGMGLAGLAGLSRRQKK
;
A
#
# COMPACT_ATOMS: atom_id res chain seq x y z
N MET A 1 -47.24 20.91 7.64
CA MET A 1 -46.24 20.51 6.62
C MET A 1 -44.82 21.06 6.86
N LYS A 2 -44.47 21.57 8.06
CA LYS A 2 -43.12 22.11 8.36
C LYS A 2 -42.17 21.11 9.06
N LYS A 3 -42.67 19.98 9.55
CA LYS A 3 -41.89 18.99 10.31
C LYS A 3 -41.23 17.92 9.44
N THR A 4 -41.67 17.74 8.20
CA THR A 4 -41.13 16.73 7.28
C THR A 4 -39.84 17.17 6.56
N LEU A 5 -39.56 18.48 6.51
CA LEU A 5 -38.37 19.02 5.84
C LEU A 5 -37.08 18.93 6.70
N ILE A 6 -37.23 18.80 8.03
CA ILE A 6 -36.10 18.71 8.96
C ILE A 6 -35.50 17.29 8.98
N VAL A 7 -36.30 16.27 8.68
CA VAL A 7 -35.86 14.87 8.67
C VAL A 7 -35.05 14.53 7.41
N ALA A 8 -35.26 15.23 6.29
CA ALA A 8 -34.46 15.05 5.07
C ALA A 8 -33.09 15.77 5.11
N LEU A 9 -32.90 16.72 6.04
CA LEU A 9 -31.66 17.51 6.15
C LEU A 9 -30.60 16.81 7.02
N GLY A 10 -31.01 15.99 8.00
CA GLY A 10 -30.11 15.25 8.88
C GLY A 10 -29.42 14.05 8.22
N THR A 11 -30.05 13.45 7.21
CA THR A 11 -29.56 12.26 6.48
C THR A 11 -28.54 12.59 5.39
N ILE A 12 -28.53 13.80 4.83
CA ILE A 12 -27.54 14.20 3.81
C ILE A 12 -26.20 14.58 4.47
N LEU A 13 -26.22 15.13 5.69
CA LEU A 13 -25.00 15.55 6.39
C LEU A 13 -24.21 14.38 7.01
N SER A 14 -24.88 13.25 7.29
CA SER A 14 -24.25 12.05 7.87
C SER A 14 -23.53 11.17 6.85
N VAL A 15 -23.80 11.34 5.54
CA VAL A 15 -23.08 10.65 4.45
C VAL A 15 -21.78 11.37 4.04
N LEU A 16 -21.59 12.63 4.45
CA LEU A 16 -20.42 13.46 4.08
C LEU A 16 -19.21 13.34 5.02
N MET A 17 -19.29 12.50 6.06
CA MET A 17 -18.19 12.23 6.99
C MET A 17 -17.22 11.15 6.48
N MET A 18 -17.34 10.72 5.22
CA MET A 18 -16.40 9.77 4.61
C MET A 18 -15.06 10.47 4.33
N GLY A 19 -14.16 10.41 5.33
CA GLY A 19 -12.70 10.48 5.23
C GLY A 19 -12.11 11.68 4.49
N ALA A 20 -11.40 12.56 5.21
CA ALA A 20 -10.38 13.39 4.59
C ALA A 20 -9.47 12.48 3.76
N SER A 21 -9.44 12.70 2.44
CA SER A 21 -8.56 11.94 1.54
C SER A 21 -7.14 12.42 1.81
N ALA A 22 -6.33 11.61 2.48
CA ALA A 22 -4.93 11.93 2.66
C ALA A 22 -4.20 11.76 1.31
N SER A 23 -3.35 12.73 0.94
CA SER A 23 -2.52 12.64 -0.26
C SER A 23 -1.54 11.46 -0.12
N ALA A 24 -1.54 10.59 -1.13
CA ALA A 24 -0.65 9.44 -1.21
C ALA A 24 0.50 9.73 -2.18
N THR A 25 1.69 9.24 -1.84
CA THR A 25 2.82 9.15 -2.77
C THR A 25 2.90 7.72 -3.29
N SER A 26 2.88 7.56 -4.61
CA SER A 26 2.79 6.23 -5.23
C SER A 26 4.11 5.77 -5.81
N PHE A 27 4.49 4.54 -5.49
CA PHE A 27 5.68 3.88 -5.97
C PHE A 27 5.28 2.65 -6.80
N GLY A 28 5.98 2.49 -7.92
CA GLY A 28 5.94 1.29 -8.74
C GLY A 28 7.14 0.39 -8.44
N PHE A 29 7.16 -0.78 -9.08
CA PHE A 29 8.22 -1.76 -8.88
C PHE A 29 8.88 -2.13 -10.20
N LYS A 30 10.18 -2.44 -10.15
CA LYS A 30 10.91 -3.04 -11.26
C LYS A 30 11.33 -4.45 -10.90
N ALA A 31 11.26 -5.34 -11.88
CA ALA A 31 11.71 -6.70 -11.70
C ALA A 31 13.23 -6.75 -11.56
N ILE A 32 13.71 -7.57 -10.63
CA ILE A 32 15.13 -7.85 -10.44
C ILE A 32 15.50 -9.30 -10.79
N THR A 33 14.49 -10.16 -10.97
CA THR A 33 14.61 -11.49 -11.60
C THR A 33 13.71 -11.57 -12.83
N SER A 34 13.93 -12.58 -13.67
CA SER A 34 13.17 -12.80 -14.90
C SER A 34 12.98 -14.30 -15.18
N ASN A 35 12.43 -15.01 -14.20
CA ASN A 35 12.14 -16.44 -14.31
C ASN A 35 10.88 -16.69 -15.13
N SER A 36 9.91 -15.76 -15.12
CA SER A 36 8.65 -15.93 -15.84
C SER A 36 8.70 -15.47 -17.30
N GLY A 37 9.61 -14.55 -17.66
CA GLY A 37 9.56 -13.82 -18.93
C GLY A 37 8.43 -12.79 -19.03
N GLN A 38 7.61 -12.65 -17.97
CA GLN A 38 6.41 -11.80 -17.91
C GLN A 38 6.59 -10.60 -16.96
N GLN A 39 7.83 -10.36 -16.55
CA GLN A 39 8.14 -9.42 -15.48
C GLN A 39 7.74 -7.96 -15.79
N VAL A 40 7.69 -7.55 -17.07
CA VAL A 40 7.24 -6.21 -17.46
C VAL A 40 5.73 -6.05 -17.25
N ALA A 41 4.94 -7.06 -17.64
CA ALA A 41 3.49 -7.05 -17.46
C ALA A 41 3.15 -7.08 -15.96
N VAL A 42 3.80 -7.97 -15.21
CA VAL A 42 3.63 -8.06 -13.75
C VAL A 42 4.07 -6.77 -13.05
N ALA A 43 5.19 -6.15 -13.42
CA ALA A 43 5.63 -4.89 -12.81
C ALA A 43 4.57 -3.77 -12.94
N SER A 44 3.87 -3.70 -14.08
CA SER A 44 2.90 -2.63 -14.36
C SER A 44 1.64 -2.65 -13.49
N GLN A 45 1.34 -3.77 -12.84
CA GLN A 45 0.19 -3.93 -11.95
C GLN A 45 0.53 -3.83 -10.46
N LEU A 46 1.81 -3.76 -10.11
CA LEU A 46 2.25 -3.68 -8.71
C LEU A 46 2.36 -2.22 -8.29
N ARG A 47 1.76 -1.88 -7.16
CA ARG A 47 1.81 -0.53 -6.62
C ARG A 47 1.85 -0.51 -5.10
N MET A 48 2.60 0.44 -4.57
CA MET A 48 2.65 0.80 -3.17
C MET A 48 2.28 2.28 -3.03
N ASP A 49 1.21 2.57 -2.30
CA ASP A 49 0.81 3.93 -1.96
C ASP A 49 1.19 4.25 -0.52
N VAL A 50 1.97 5.32 -0.32
CA VAL A 50 2.45 5.75 0.99
C VAL A 50 1.72 7.01 1.40
N THR A 51 1.02 6.95 2.53
CA THR A 51 0.13 8.02 2.99
C THR A 51 0.43 8.39 4.42
N LYS A 52 0.51 9.69 4.71
CA LYS A 52 0.58 10.19 6.09
C LYS A 52 -0.77 9.97 6.76
N THR A 53 -0.78 9.28 7.89
CA THR A 53 -2.03 9.03 8.65
C THR A 53 -2.12 10.00 9.83
N LEU A 54 -2.16 9.48 11.05
CA LEU A 54 -2.19 10.27 12.28
C LEU A 54 -0.78 10.79 12.62
N SER A 55 -0.67 11.60 13.69
CA SER A 55 0.60 12.22 14.09
C SER A 55 1.69 11.15 14.33
N GLY A 56 2.68 11.12 13.45
CA GLY A 56 3.83 10.22 13.54
C GLY A 56 3.63 8.83 12.93
N GLN A 57 2.65 8.62 12.05
CA GLN A 57 2.45 7.33 11.37
C GLN A 57 2.39 7.47 9.85
N ALA A 58 2.78 6.40 9.17
CA ALA A 58 2.69 6.25 7.72
C ALA A 58 2.02 4.92 7.38
N SER A 59 1.07 4.96 6.46
CA SER A 59 0.42 3.80 5.86
C SER A 59 1.09 3.46 4.54
N PHE A 60 1.36 2.17 4.34
CA PHE A 60 1.87 1.57 3.11
C PHE A 60 0.79 0.63 2.59
N LEU A 61 0.14 1.03 1.49
CA LEU A 61 -0.94 0.27 0.87
C LEU A 61 -0.41 -0.45 -0.37
N PHE A 62 -0.37 -1.78 -0.31
CA PHE A 62 0.06 -2.63 -1.41
C PHE A 62 -1.14 -3.10 -2.23
N THR A 63 -1.00 -3.04 -3.54
CA THR A 63 -2.02 -3.49 -4.49
C THR A 63 -1.40 -4.25 -5.66
N ASN A 64 -2.18 -5.16 -6.22
CA ASN A 64 -1.86 -5.92 -7.42
C ASN A 64 -3.07 -5.82 -8.37
N ASP A 65 -2.97 -5.00 -9.41
CA ASP A 65 -4.02 -4.85 -10.42
C ASP A 65 -3.96 -5.99 -11.44
N VAL A 66 -4.35 -7.20 -11.02
CA VAL A 66 -4.00 -8.52 -11.60
C VAL A 66 -4.47 -8.83 -13.03
N GLY A 67 -4.35 -7.89 -13.98
CA GLY A 67 -4.48 -8.15 -15.41
C GLY A 67 -3.61 -9.30 -15.91
N PHE A 68 -2.48 -9.59 -15.24
CA PHE A 68 -1.70 -10.80 -15.36
C PHE A 68 -1.79 -11.64 -14.07
N THR A 69 -2.10 -12.93 -14.20
CA THR A 69 -2.25 -13.84 -13.05
C THR A 69 -0.94 -13.91 -12.26
N SER A 70 -0.97 -13.39 -11.03
CA SER A 70 0.15 -13.38 -10.09
C SER A 70 -0.37 -13.11 -8.66
N SER A 71 0.48 -13.34 -7.66
CA SER A 71 0.17 -13.06 -6.25
C SER A 71 1.34 -12.38 -5.55
N ILE A 72 1.10 -11.24 -4.90
CA ILE A 72 2.06 -10.71 -3.92
C ILE A 72 2.03 -11.64 -2.72
N GLN A 73 3.14 -12.34 -2.45
CA GLN A 73 3.23 -13.28 -1.32
C GLN A 73 4.14 -12.81 -0.21
N HIS A 74 5.17 -12.02 -0.54
CA HIS A 74 6.09 -11.52 0.44
C HIS A 74 6.44 -10.06 0.16
N ILE A 75 6.55 -9.30 1.23
CA ILE A 75 6.93 -7.89 1.22
C ILE A 75 8.10 -7.75 2.20
N TYR A 76 9.17 -7.11 1.74
CA TYR A 76 10.41 -6.94 2.47
C TYR A 76 10.74 -5.46 2.55
N PHE A 77 11.19 -5.00 3.70
CA PHE A 77 11.70 -3.65 3.91
C PHE A 77 13.19 -3.73 4.22
N ASP A 78 13.97 -2.87 3.61
CA ASP A 78 15.38 -2.65 3.89
C ASP A 78 15.59 -1.19 4.24
N ASP A 79 15.93 -0.95 5.50
CA ASP A 79 16.11 0.37 6.07
C ASP A 79 17.58 0.59 6.38
N LEU A 80 18.25 1.37 5.51
CA LEU A 80 19.65 1.73 5.67
C LEU A 80 19.85 2.78 6.77
N ASP A 81 18.78 3.49 7.17
CA ASP A 81 18.74 4.39 8.33
C ASP A 81 17.78 3.81 9.40
N PRO A 82 18.25 2.94 10.32
CA PRO A 82 17.40 2.23 11.28
C PRO A 82 16.63 3.14 12.25
N ALA A 83 16.79 4.45 12.14
CA ALA A 83 16.03 5.47 12.83
C ALA A 83 14.81 6.00 12.05
N LEU A 84 14.42 5.44 10.91
CA LEU A 84 13.29 5.93 10.11
C LEU A 84 11.95 5.31 10.52
N LEU A 85 11.85 3.98 10.53
CA LEU A 85 10.63 3.25 10.88
C LEU A 85 10.79 2.47 12.18
N ALA A 86 9.82 2.61 13.08
CA ALA A 86 9.72 1.74 14.25
C ALA A 86 9.06 0.41 13.84
N PHE A 87 9.82 -0.51 13.23
CA PHE A 87 9.28 -1.78 12.72
C PHE A 87 8.52 -2.61 13.75
N GLN A 88 8.91 -2.52 15.03
CA GLN A 88 8.25 -3.23 16.14
C GLN A 88 6.81 -2.74 16.41
N THR A 89 6.42 -1.59 15.86
CA THR A 89 5.06 -1.04 16.00
C THR A 89 4.21 -1.23 14.75
N ALA A 90 4.70 -2.01 13.77
CA ALA A 90 3.96 -2.32 12.56
C ALA A 90 2.59 -2.93 12.90
N SER A 91 1.52 -2.34 12.38
CA SER A 91 0.19 -2.93 12.40
C SER A 91 -0.26 -3.28 10.99
N ILE A 92 -0.93 -4.42 10.85
CA ILE A 92 -1.35 -4.97 9.56
C ILE A 92 -2.88 -4.93 9.50
N THR A 93 -3.41 -4.30 8.46
CA THR A 93 -4.84 -4.34 8.14
C THR A 93 -5.04 -5.20 6.89
N ASN A 94 -5.55 -6.41 7.12
CA ASN A 94 -5.86 -7.37 6.07
C ASN A 94 -7.25 -7.08 5.47
N ALA A 95 -7.34 -6.93 4.15
CA ALA A 95 -8.62 -6.89 3.44
C ALA A 95 -9.22 -8.30 3.28
N SER A 96 -10.49 -8.39 2.86
CA SER A 96 -11.13 -9.69 2.58
C SER A 96 -10.37 -10.45 1.49
N GLY A 97 -9.95 -11.69 1.78
CA GLY A 97 -9.19 -12.53 0.84
C GLY A 97 -7.67 -12.44 0.95
N VAL A 98 -7.18 -11.45 1.69
CA VAL A 98 -5.75 -11.24 1.97
C VAL A 98 -5.48 -11.58 3.43
N PHE A 99 -4.38 -12.29 3.71
CA PHE A 99 -3.96 -12.55 5.08
C PHE A 99 -2.44 -12.62 5.18
N PHE A 100 -1.86 -11.54 5.68
CA PHE A 100 -0.44 -11.43 5.97
C PHE A 100 -0.19 -11.44 7.47
N ILE A 101 0.94 -12.02 7.84
CA ILE A 101 1.52 -11.92 9.17
C ILE A 101 2.88 -11.23 9.06
N ALA A 102 3.30 -10.57 10.13
CA ALA A 102 4.67 -10.11 10.24
C ALA A 102 5.57 -11.33 10.40
N ASP A 103 6.51 -11.48 9.48
CA ASP A 103 7.60 -12.44 9.62
C ASP A 103 8.84 -11.64 9.96
N VAL A 104 9.15 -11.62 11.26
CA VAL A 104 10.53 -11.38 11.64
C VAL A 104 11.26 -12.65 11.25
N VAL A 105 11.70 -12.76 10.00
CA VAL A 105 12.50 -13.90 9.57
C VAL A 105 13.77 -13.85 10.42
N LYS A 106 13.77 -14.53 11.55
CA LYS A 106 14.94 -14.79 12.37
C LYS A 106 15.21 -16.26 12.22
N ARG A 107 15.65 -16.67 11.02
CA ARG A 107 16.53 -17.85 10.97
C ARG A 107 17.92 -17.39 11.37
N ASN A 108 18.15 -17.35 12.69
CA ASN A 108 19.49 -17.34 13.29
C ASN A 108 20.44 -16.23 12.81
N GLU A 109 20.02 -14.97 12.98
CA GLU A 109 20.77 -13.74 12.64
C GLU A 109 20.63 -13.36 11.15
N ASN A 110 19.92 -12.25 10.90
CA ASN A 110 19.54 -11.67 9.60
C ASN A 110 18.28 -12.27 8.92
N PRO A 111 17.25 -11.47 8.59
CA PRO A 111 16.17 -11.90 7.73
C PRO A 111 16.67 -12.40 6.38
N ALA A 112 16.17 -13.55 5.94
CA ALA A 112 16.51 -14.08 4.64
C ALA A 112 16.01 -13.11 3.57
N ASN A 113 16.94 -12.65 2.72
CA ASN A 113 16.58 -11.83 1.59
C ASN A 113 15.68 -12.58 0.61
N PHE A 114 14.90 -11.81 -0.13
CA PHE A 114 14.11 -12.34 -1.22
C PHE A 114 15.02 -12.78 -2.39
N PRO A 115 14.56 -13.71 -3.25
CA PRO A 115 15.37 -14.23 -4.34
C PRO A 115 15.96 -13.11 -5.21
N GLY A 116 17.29 -13.07 -5.33
CA GLY A 116 18.01 -12.06 -6.12
C GLY A 116 18.31 -10.74 -5.40
N GLY A 117 17.77 -10.49 -4.20
CA GLY A 117 17.98 -9.24 -3.45
C GLY A 117 19.45 -8.95 -3.14
N GLU A 118 20.25 -10.00 -2.89
CA GLU A 118 21.70 -9.89 -2.65
C GLU A 118 22.46 -9.19 -3.78
N LEU A 119 22.02 -9.36 -5.04
CA LEU A 119 22.66 -8.72 -6.21
C LEU A 119 22.49 -7.19 -6.21
N TYR A 120 21.54 -6.69 -5.42
CA TYR A 120 21.21 -5.28 -5.27
C TYR A 120 21.62 -4.74 -3.90
N ASN A 121 22.45 -5.50 -3.15
CA ASN A 121 22.80 -5.22 -1.76
C ASN A 121 21.56 -4.94 -0.89
N PHE A 122 20.42 -5.58 -1.21
CA PHE A 122 19.23 -5.46 -0.39
C PHE A 122 19.44 -6.27 0.88
N ASN A 123 19.21 -5.70 2.05
CA ASN A 123 19.30 -6.38 3.34
C ASN A 123 17.98 -6.23 4.09
N THR A 124 17.20 -7.30 4.10
CA THR A 124 15.88 -7.28 4.72
C THR A 124 16.01 -6.93 6.20
N SER A 125 15.48 -5.77 6.57
CA SER A 125 15.32 -5.31 7.95
C SER A 125 14.03 -5.84 8.57
N TYR A 126 12.97 -5.94 7.78
CA TYR A 126 11.68 -6.46 8.21
C TYR A 126 10.90 -7.10 7.06
N GLY A 127 10.03 -8.07 7.36
CA GLY A 127 9.30 -8.81 6.34
C GLY A 127 7.85 -9.12 6.73
N PHE A 128 7.03 -9.34 5.71
CA PHE A 128 5.66 -9.80 5.84
C PHE A 128 5.42 -10.89 4.81
N ASN A 129 4.73 -11.96 5.21
CA ASN A 129 4.40 -13.06 4.32
C ASN A 129 2.89 -13.33 4.35
N ALA A 130 2.37 -13.72 3.19
CA ALA A 130 1.05 -14.31 3.10
C ALA A 130 1.04 -15.59 3.94
N ALA A 131 0.13 -15.67 4.90
CA ALA A 131 -0.04 -16.82 5.75
C ALA A 131 -1.15 -17.71 5.22
N LYS A 132 -0.96 -19.02 5.39
CA LYS A 132 -2.01 -20.00 5.15
C LYS A 132 -3.06 -19.85 6.25
N THR A 133 -4.33 -19.73 5.86
CA THR A 133 -5.46 -19.84 6.79
C THR A 133 -5.94 -21.28 6.82
N GLU A 134 -6.62 -21.68 7.90
CA GLU A 134 -7.25 -23.00 8.00
C GLU A 134 -8.45 -23.16 7.02
N ASN A 135 -8.92 -22.06 6.42
CA ASN A 135 -10.01 -22.03 5.43
C ASN A 135 -9.60 -21.21 4.19
N PRO A 136 -8.76 -21.76 3.29
CA PRO A 136 -8.48 -21.11 2.01
C PRO A 136 -9.77 -21.02 1.18
N LYS A 137 -9.98 -19.93 0.42
CA LYS A 137 -10.99 -19.94 -0.65
C LYS A 137 -10.64 -21.08 -1.60
N ALA A 138 -11.62 -21.80 -2.13
CA ALA A 138 -11.37 -22.85 -3.13
C ALA A 138 -10.52 -22.26 -4.28
N ASN A 139 -9.37 -22.88 -4.57
CA ASN A 139 -8.33 -22.46 -5.54
C ASN A 139 -7.32 -21.36 -5.10
N GLN A 140 -7.41 -20.83 -3.88
CA GLN A 140 -6.33 -20.04 -3.28
C GLN A 140 -5.36 -20.99 -2.56
N ILE A 141 -4.15 -21.14 -3.10
CA ILE A 141 -3.09 -21.93 -2.44
C ILE A 141 -2.41 -21.08 -1.33
N GLU A 142 -2.53 -19.74 -1.38
CA GLU A 142 -2.02 -18.77 -0.41
C GLU A 142 -2.88 -17.49 -0.42
N ASN A 143 -3.04 -16.81 0.73
CA ASN A 143 -3.88 -15.61 0.90
C ASN A 143 -3.10 -14.31 0.59
N GLY A 144 -2.36 -14.31 -0.52
CA GLY A 144 -1.66 -13.13 -1.02
C GLY A 144 -2.61 -12.09 -1.62
N ILE A 145 -2.04 -11.09 -2.27
CA ILE A 145 -2.81 -10.09 -3.04
C ILE A 145 -2.88 -10.56 -4.49
N ASN A 146 -3.99 -11.20 -4.88
CA ASN A 146 -4.10 -11.89 -6.17
C ASN A 146 -5.44 -11.70 -6.92
N TYR A 147 -6.34 -10.84 -6.42
CA TYR A 147 -7.56 -10.44 -7.11
C TYR A 147 -7.73 -8.91 -7.15
N THR A 148 -8.40 -8.40 -8.19
CA THR A 148 -8.71 -6.96 -8.30
C THR A 148 -9.50 -6.49 -7.07
N GLY A 149 -9.00 -5.43 -6.43
CA GLY A 149 -9.60 -4.84 -5.23
C GLY A 149 -9.09 -5.43 -3.91
N GLU A 150 -8.33 -6.53 -3.95
CA GLU A 150 -7.55 -6.97 -2.80
C GLU A 150 -6.39 -6.01 -2.53
N LYS A 151 -6.11 -5.79 -1.25
CA LYS A 151 -5.08 -4.87 -0.79
C LYS A 151 -4.59 -5.25 0.59
N LEU A 152 -3.35 -4.89 0.88
CA LEU A 152 -2.76 -4.99 2.21
C LEU A 152 -2.33 -3.60 2.66
N GLU A 153 -2.75 -3.19 3.84
CA GLU A 153 -2.24 -1.98 4.46
C GLU A 153 -1.33 -2.34 5.63
N ILE A 154 -0.14 -1.74 5.64
CA ILE A 154 0.84 -1.85 6.72
C ILE A 154 1.09 -0.46 7.27
N ILE A 155 0.85 -0.25 8.56
CA ILE A 155 1.00 1.04 9.21
C ILE A 155 2.20 0.99 10.15
N PHE A 156 3.16 1.88 9.93
CA PHE A 156 4.32 2.06 10.80
C PHE A 156 4.23 3.36 11.58
N THR A 157 4.78 3.34 12.79
CA THR A 157 5.13 4.59 13.49
C THR A 157 6.46 5.08 12.97
N LEU A 158 6.53 6.35 12.56
CA LEU A 158 7.78 7.04 12.28
C LEU A 158 8.56 7.15 13.59
N ASN A 159 9.81 6.72 13.60
CA ASN A 159 10.59 6.71 14.82
C ASN A 159 10.83 8.14 15.31
N SER A 160 10.36 8.42 16.53
CA SER A 160 10.36 9.76 17.15
C SER A 160 11.67 10.10 17.86
N SER A 161 12.65 9.19 17.87
CA SER A 161 13.93 9.35 18.57
C SER A 161 14.84 10.42 17.91
N ALA A 162 14.54 10.79 16.67
CA ALA A 162 14.99 11.99 15.97
C ALA A 162 13.77 12.62 15.29
N PRO A 163 13.74 13.93 14.97
CA PRO A 163 12.56 14.59 14.37
C PRO A 163 12.38 14.18 12.89
N LYS A 164 12.14 12.89 12.64
CA LYS A 164 11.85 12.35 11.32
C LYS A 164 10.38 12.62 11.00
N ALA A 165 10.16 13.45 10.00
CA ALA A 165 8.85 13.75 9.46
C ALA A 165 8.47 12.71 8.40
N PHE A 166 7.20 12.73 8.00
CA PHE A 166 6.74 11.97 6.84
C PHE A 166 7.54 12.30 5.56
N ASP A 167 8.00 13.54 5.42
CA ASP A 167 8.79 13.96 4.26
C ASP A 167 10.18 13.29 4.24
N ASP A 168 10.75 12.98 5.41
CA ASP A 168 11.99 12.21 5.48
C ASP A 168 11.77 10.77 5.02
N LEU A 169 10.61 10.18 5.34
CA LEU A 169 10.24 8.86 4.84
C LEU A 169 10.12 8.86 3.31
N ILE A 170 9.43 9.84 2.74
CA ILE A 170 9.30 9.96 1.28
C ILE A 170 10.67 10.21 0.63
N THR A 171 11.55 10.98 1.27
CA THR A 171 12.92 11.20 0.80
C THR A 171 13.71 9.89 0.80
N ALA A 172 13.61 9.11 1.87
CA ALA A 172 14.30 7.82 2.01
C ALA A 172 13.83 6.79 0.95
N LEU A 173 12.54 6.75 0.64
CA LEU A 173 12.02 5.90 -0.44
C LEU A 173 12.52 6.36 -1.83
N ASN A 174 12.60 7.68 -2.06
CA ASN A 174 13.02 8.22 -3.34
C ASN A 174 14.53 8.10 -3.59
N ASN A 175 15.37 8.14 -2.55
CA ASN A 175 16.82 8.03 -2.69
C ASN A 175 17.34 6.60 -2.48
N GLY A 176 16.48 5.67 -2.03
CA GLY A 176 16.83 4.28 -1.77
C GLY A 176 17.45 4.02 -0.40
N ASP A 177 17.38 4.96 0.54
CA ASP A 177 17.73 4.74 1.95
C ASP A 177 16.71 3.86 2.66
N LEU A 178 15.44 3.91 2.23
CA LEU A 178 14.42 2.90 2.53
C LEU A 178 14.02 2.24 1.21
N ARG A 179 14.05 0.92 1.17
CA ARG A 179 13.68 0.12 0.00
C ARG A 179 12.66 -0.94 0.37
N VAL A 180 11.77 -1.24 -0.56
CA VAL A 180 10.71 -2.23 -0.47
C VAL A 180 10.84 -3.27 -1.60
N GLY A 181 11.12 -4.50 -1.19
CA GLY A 181 11.17 -5.66 -2.07
C GLY A 181 9.86 -6.44 -2.06
N LEU A 182 9.48 -7.01 -3.19
CA LEU A 182 8.37 -7.94 -3.32
C LEU A 182 8.86 -9.27 -3.87
N HIS A 183 8.32 -10.38 -3.36
CA HIS A 183 8.40 -11.68 -4.02
C HIS A 183 7.00 -12.07 -4.49
N ILE A 184 6.85 -12.15 -5.80
CA ILE A 184 5.61 -12.47 -6.48
C ILE A 184 5.67 -13.94 -6.91
N GLN A 185 4.62 -14.69 -6.62
CA GLN A 185 4.50 -16.09 -6.99
C GLN A 185 3.26 -16.33 -7.84
N ARG A 186 3.14 -17.56 -8.35
CA ARG A 186 2.01 -17.99 -9.19
C ARG A 186 1.85 -17.12 -10.43
N ILE A 187 2.98 -16.72 -11.01
CA ILE A 187 3.00 -16.02 -12.28
C ILE A 187 2.73 -17.05 -13.37
N ILE A 188 1.56 -16.95 -14.00
CA ILE A 188 1.10 -17.89 -15.03
C ILE A 188 1.34 -17.28 -16.41
N ASP A 189 2.24 -17.87 -17.19
CA ASP A 189 2.39 -17.53 -18.61
C ASP A 189 1.33 -18.29 -19.42
N PRO A 190 0.40 -17.59 -20.11
CA PRO A 190 -0.64 -18.23 -20.90
C PRO A 190 -0.11 -19.05 -22.08
N ASN A 191 1.15 -18.86 -22.49
CA ASN A 191 1.79 -19.57 -23.59
C ASN A 191 2.58 -20.80 -23.12
N ILE A 192 2.70 -21.02 -21.80
CA ILE A 192 3.47 -22.13 -21.22
C ILE A 192 2.54 -22.98 -20.37
N ASN A 193 2.34 -24.23 -20.78
CA ASN A 193 1.55 -25.21 -20.02
C ASN A 193 2.19 -25.49 -18.65
N ASN A 194 1.38 -25.50 -17.59
CA ASN A 194 1.82 -25.70 -16.20
C ASN A 194 2.88 -24.70 -15.74
N SER A 195 2.80 -23.45 -16.18
CA SER A 195 3.62 -22.37 -15.64
C SER A 195 3.25 -22.09 -14.18
N ASP A 196 4.25 -22.07 -13.30
CA ASP A 196 4.15 -21.57 -11.93
C ASP A 196 5.50 -20.93 -11.59
N PHE A 197 5.67 -19.72 -12.10
CA PHE A 197 6.90 -18.97 -11.93
C PHE A 197 6.80 -18.03 -10.73
N SER A 198 7.97 -17.63 -10.23
CA SER A 198 8.08 -16.55 -9.28
C SER A 198 9.13 -15.55 -9.73
N ASP A 199 8.86 -14.28 -9.48
CA ASP A 199 9.79 -13.20 -9.74
C ASP A 199 9.84 -12.25 -8.56
N SER A 200 10.98 -11.61 -8.40
CA SER A 200 11.22 -10.62 -7.37
C SER A 200 11.33 -9.23 -7.96
N PHE A 201 10.84 -8.26 -7.20
CA PHE A 201 10.72 -6.88 -7.63
C PHE A 201 11.20 -5.95 -6.53
N LEU A 202 11.69 -4.78 -6.92
CA LEU A 202 12.22 -3.76 -6.03
C LEU A 202 11.63 -2.40 -6.42
N ASP A 203 11.27 -1.58 -5.45
CA ASP A 203 11.01 -0.17 -5.68
C ASP A 203 12.35 0.52 -6.00
N THR A 204 12.48 1.04 -7.22
CA THR A 204 13.75 1.67 -7.61
C THR A 204 13.67 3.18 -7.47
N PRO A 205 14.74 3.86 -7.00
CA PRO A 205 14.86 5.33 -6.98
C PRO A 205 14.58 5.99 -8.34
N ASP A 206 14.86 5.27 -9.43
CA ASP A 206 14.61 5.71 -10.81
C ASP A 206 13.13 5.88 -11.16
N THR A 207 12.23 5.44 -10.29
CA THR A 207 10.79 5.70 -10.35
C THR A 207 10.39 6.47 -9.11
N PRO A 208 10.73 7.78 -9.02
CA PRO A 208 10.39 8.59 -7.87
C PRO A 208 8.89 8.53 -7.64
N GLY A 209 8.51 8.49 -6.37
CA GLY A 209 7.12 8.48 -5.97
C GLY A 209 6.40 9.70 -6.55
N THR A 210 5.30 9.49 -7.25
CA THR A 210 4.49 10.60 -7.77
C THR A 210 3.41 10.95 -6.76
N PRO A 211 3.36 12.18 -6.24
CA PRO A 211 2.25 12.63 -5.42
C PRO A 211 0.95 12.53 -6.23
N ILE A 212 -0.04 11.79 -5.71
CA ILE A 212 -1.39 11.80 -6.31
C ILE A 212 -2.13 13.02 -5.76
N PRO A 213 -2.59 13.94 -6.64
CA PRO A 213 -3.44 15.05 -6.21
C PRO A 213 -4.70 14.53 -5.52
N GLU A 214 -5.06 15.18 -4.42
CA GLU A 214 -6.31 14.90 -3.72
C GLU A 214 -7.49 15.03 -4.71
N PRO A 215 -8.50 14.15 -4.63
CA PRO A 215 -9.66 14.28 -5.50
C PRO A 215 -10.27 15.69 -5.34
N ALA A 216 -10.73 16.29 -6.45
CA ALA A 216 -11.37 17.61 -6.45
C ALA A 216 -12.65 17.71 -5.58
N THR A 217 -12.99 16.64 -4.87
CA THR A 217 -14.06 16.57 -3.87
C THR A 217 -13.88 17.59 -2.76
N LEU A 218 -12.66 17.93 -2.34
CA LEU A 218 -12.45 19.00 -1.35
C LEU A 218 -12.78 20.39 -1.90
N LEU A 219 -12.43 20.65 -3.16
CA LEU A 219 -12.82 21.88 -3.83
C LEU A 219 -14.34 21.94 -4.00
N LEU A 220 -14.97 20.84 -4.44
CA LEU A 220 -16.41 20.74 -4.58
C LEU A 220 -17.12 20.88 -3.22
N PHE A 221 -16.55 20.32 -2.16
CA PHE A 221 -17.05 20.44 -0.79
C PHE A 221 -16.95 21.88 -0.28
N GLY A 222 -15.79 22.52 -0.45
CA GLY A 222 -15.58 23.92 -0.10
C GLY A 222 -16.54 24.85 -0.85
N MET A 223 -16.71 24.62 -2.15
CA MET A 223 -17.67 25.37 -2.97
C MET A 223 -19.14 25.07 -2.58
N GLY A 224 -19.47 23.81 -2.27
CA GLY A 224 -20.80 23.41 -1.80
C GLY A 224 -21.17 24.07 -0.47
N LEU A 225 -20.26 24.08 0.50
CA LEU A 225 -20.44 24.77 1.79
C LEU A 225 -20.58 26.29 1.60
N ALA A 226 -19.74 26.90 0.76
CA ALA A 226 -19.84 28.32 0.46
C ALA A 226 -21.18 28.68 -0.21
N GLY A 227 -21.66 27.85 -1.14
CA GLY A 227 -22.97 27.98 -1.78
C GLY A 227 -24.12 27.91 -0.78
N LEU A 228 -24.10 26.94 0.13
CA LEU A 228 -25.10 26.80 1.20
C LEU A 228 -25.07 27.98 2.18
N ALA A 229 -23.88 28.46 2.55
CA ALA A 229 -23.72 29.65 3.38
C ALA A 229 -24.31 30.90 2.68
N GLY A 230 -24.09 31.04 1.37
CA GLY A 230 -24.67 32.11 0.55
C GLY A 230 -26.20 32.07 0.51
N LEU A 231 -26.80 30.89 0.35
CA LEU A 231 -28.25 30.70 0.36
C LEU A 231 -28.86 31.00 1.74
N SER A 232 -28.22 30.56 2.82
CA SER A 232 -28.71 30.81 4.19
C SER A 232 -28.72 32.30 4.57
N ARG A 233 -27.81 33.10 4.01
CA ARG A 233 -27.79 34.56 4.19
C ARG A 233 -28.94 35.27 3.46
N ARG A 234 -29.40 34.72 2.33
CA ARG A 234 -30.54 35.28 1.57
C ARG A 234 -31.89 35.06 2.28
N GLN A 235 -32.04 33.99 3.04
CA GLN A 235 -33.28 33.71 3.78
C GLN A 235 -33.47 34.54 5.05
N LYS A 236 -32.43 35.25 5.51
CA LYS A 236 -32.47 36.15 6.68
C LYS A 236 -32.71 37.62 6.33
N LYS A 237 -32.86 37.95 5.04
CA LYS A 237 -33.33 39.25 4.54
C LYS A 237 -34.77 39.09 4.07
#